data_AF-A0A8U0HX24-F1
#
_entry.id   AF-A0A8U0HX24-F1
#
_cell.length_a   1.000
_cell.length_b   1.000
_cell.length_c   1.000
_cell.angle_alpha   90.00
_cell.angle_beta   90.00
_cell.angle_gamma   90.00
#
_symmetry.space_group_name_H-M   'P 1'
#
loop_
_entity.id
_entity.type
_entity.pdbx_description
1 polymer ?
#
loop_
_entity_poly.entity_id
_entity_poly.type
_entity_poly.pdbx_seq_one_letter_code
_entity_poly.pdbx_strand_id
1 'polypeptide(L)'
;MGAGVVTRWSRRFVAASAVFLVAWQVGALADGLGAASAVAVPRRTRVVLAVYGFVLHAVFGKAYSLVPSYFDRSLAPVRAPAVHFPLTVLGAMGLAAAPLAGVPELAGTLGALSWSAGVTVFVAALAWTVRDNPTGRETGTGGANAHRRGVDRLANAFVPVVLAYLAVGSYATLASYLGLPGFETLAAARTAHLLAAGVAALLIFAVGFRLFPRFLVASPPRPLVGVVLAAGAVGPAVLAAGLYREPLFRAGAALEALAVVGFALAYALLFARSERRRVGFYAVLSGAAAGVCGVSLGLGFAFASLAASPALTAVHLRLNVLGFLGLTVVGATYQFYPPTVGRFPGASDRSALASVALLAVGLLAELGGALADSPPAVLAGRTSALAGALVFAGLVLGVFAER
;
A
#
# COMPACT_ATOMS: atom_id res chain seq x y z
N MET A 1 1.98 -23.59 18.76
CA MET A 1 0.65 -23.50 18.11
C MET A 1 0.33 -22.14 17.49
N GLY A 2 0.73 -21.00 18.08
CA GLY A 2 0.31 -19.68 17.57
C GLY A 2 0.85 -19.24 16.20
N ALA A 3 2.11 -19.57 15.87
CA ALA A 3 2.71 -19.18 14.59
C ALA A 3 1.99 -19.75 13.35
N GLY A 4 1.45 -20.98 13.44
CA GLY A 4 0.68 -21.60 12.37
C GLY A 4 -0.65 -20.89 12.10
N VAL A 5 -1.33 -20.44 13.15
CA VAL A 5 -2.58 -19.67 13.04
C VAL A 5 -2.32 -18.32 12.35
N VAL A 6 -1.31 -17.57 12.81
CA VAL A 6 -0.94 -16.27 12.22
C VAL A 6 -0.55 -16.43 10.75
N THR A 7 0.23 -17.46 10.41
CA THR A 7 0.63 -17.74 9.02
C THR A 7 -0.57 -18.03 8.12
N ARG A 8 -1.53 -18.83 8.60
CA ARG A 8 -2.75 -19.15 7.85
C ARG A 8 -3.57 -17.90 7.52
N TRP A 9 -3.80 -17.04 8.50
CA TRP A 9 -4.55 -15.80 8.29
C TRP A 9 -3.76 -14.78 7.46
N SER A 10 -2.44 -14.72 7.63
CA SER A 10 -1.55 -13.93 6.77
C SER A 10 -1.75 -14.26 5.29
N ARG A 11 -1.80 -15.55 4.93
CA ARG A 11 -2.09 -15.99 3.55
C ARG A 11 -3.48 -15.57 3.09
N ARG A 12 -4.51 -15.67 3.94
CA ARG A 12 -5.89 -15.23 3.59
C ARG A 12 -5.97 -13.74 3.28
N PHE A 13 -5.33 -12.90 4.09
CA PHE A 13 -5.22 -11.46 3.83
C PHE A 13 -4.52 -11.16 2.51
N VAL A 14 -3.39 -11.83 2.23
CA VAL A 14 -2.63 -11.66 0.99
C VAL A 14 -3.43 -12.14 -0.24
N ALA A 15 -4.16 -13.24 -0.10
CA ALA A 15 -5.06 -13.75 -1.12
C ALA A 15 -6.19 -12.76 -1.44
N ALA A 16 -6.87 -12.24 -0.40
CA ALA A 16 -7.91 -11.22 -0.56
C ALA A 16 -7.33 -9.96 -1.24
N SER A 17 -6.16 -9.51 -0.82
CA SER A 17 -5.42 -8.40 -1.44
C SER A 17 -5.22 -8.63 -2.95
N ALA A 18 -4.75 -9.81 -3.36
CA ALA A 18 -4.56 -10.13 -4.78
C ALA A 18 -5.87 -10.11 -5.58
N VAL A 19 -6.97 -10.60 -5.00
CA VAL A 19 -8.31 -10.55 -5.62
C VAL A 19 -8.79 -9.11 -5.76
N PHE A 20 -8.63 -8.27 -4.72
CA PHE A 20 -8.97 -6.86 -4.78
C PHE A 20 -8.14 -6.08 -5.79
N LEU A 21 -6.86 -6.43 -5.99
CA LEU A 21 -6.04 -5.86 -7.05
C LEU A 21 -6.63 -6.15 -8.42
N VAL A 22 -7.01 -7.40 -8.69
CA VAL A 22 -7.65 -7.78 -9.96
C VAL A 22 -8.97 -7.02 -10.14
N ALA A 23 -9.84 -6.99 -9.11
CA ALA A 23 -11.09 -6.25 -9.16
C ALA A 23 -10.87 -4.75 -9.43
N TRP A 24 -9.85 -4.15 -8.83
CA TRP A 24 -9.48 -2.77 -9.11
C TRP A 24 -9.03 -2.57 -10.56
N GLN A 25 -8.19 -3.46 -11.11
CA GLN A 25 -7.74 -3.34 -12.50
C GLN A 25 -8.88 -3.57 -13.50
N VAL A 26 -9.82 -4.48 -13.22
CA VAL A 26 -11.05 -4.63 -14.00
C VAL A 26 -11.83 -3.32 -14.01
N GLY A 27 -12.04 -2.70 -12.84
CA GLY A 27 -12.73 -1.41 -12.74
C GLY A 27 -11.99 -0.27 -13.44
N ALA A 28 -10.65 -0.28 -13.42
CA ALA A 28 -9.86 0.70 -14.15
C ALA A 28 -9.95 0.52 -15.66
N LEU A 29 -9.93 -0.72 -16.16
CA LEU A 29 -10.09 -1.01 -17.58
C LEU A 29 -11.50 -0.63 -18.06
N ALA A 30 -12.55 -0.99 -17.31
CA ALA A 30 -13.94 -0.63 -17.63
C ALA A 30 -14.13 0.89 -17.76
N ASP A 31 -13.53 1.67 -16.85
CA ASP A 31 -13.50 3.13 -16.93
C ASP A 31 -12.79 3.66 -18.20
N GLY A 32 -11.81 2.92 -18.72
CA GLY A 32 -11.07 3.29 -19.93
C GLY A 32 -11.82 2.99 -21.23
N LEU A 33 -12.74 2.04 -21.19
CA LEU A 33 -13.61 1.67 -22.31
C LEU A 33 -14.78 2.65 -22.49
N GLY A 34 -15.01 3.56 -21.53
CA GLY A 34 -16.01 4.63 -21.65
C GLY A 34 -17.41 4.09 -21.92
N ALA A 35 -18.10 4.65 -22.91
CA ALA A 35 -19.46 4.25 -23.31
C ALA A 35 -19.56 2.80 -23.82
N ALA A 36 -18.46 2.16 -24.19
CA ALA A 36 -18.45 0.74 -24.55
C ALA A 36 -18.55 -0.18 -23.31
N SER A 37 -18.32 0.36 -22.10
CA SER A 37 -18.62 -0.33 -20.85
C SER A 37 -20.10 -0.13 -20.50
N ALA A 38 -20.84 -1.24 -20.33
CA ALA A 38 -22.21 -1.20 -19.80
C ALA A 38 -22.28 -0.73 -18.34
N VAL A 39 -21.14 -0.63 -17.64
CA VAL A 39 -21.07 -0.31 -16.21
C VAL A 39 -20.03 0.78 -15.96
N ALA A 40 -20.48 1.95 -15.52
CA ALA A 40 -19.58 2.99 -15.00
C ALA A 40 -19.11 2.61 -13.59
N VAL A 41 -17.78 2.56 -13.37
CA VAL A 41 -17.21 2.26 -12.05
C VAL A 41 -16.77 3.55 -11.37
N PRO A 42 -17.46 4.02 -10.32
CA PRO A 42 -17.15 5.27 -9.64
C PRO A 42 -15.71 5.31 -9.12
N ARG A 43 -15.10 6.51 -9.15
CA ARG A 43 -13.73 6.71 -8.62
C ARG A 43 -13.59 6.26 -7.17
N ARG A 44 -14.62 6.48 -6.34
CA ARG A 44 -14.66 6.05 -4.94
C ARG A 44 -14.52 4.52 -4.82
N THR A 45 -15.27 3.76 -5.60
CA THR A 45 -15.15 2.29 -5.68
C THR A 45 -13.73 1.87 -6.01
N ARG A 46 -13.12 2.47 -7.06
CA ARG A 46 -11.74 2.15 -7.45
C ARG A 46 -10.73 2.46 -6.35
N VAL A 47 -10.84 3.60 -5.67
CA VAL A 47 -9.95 3.97 -4.54
C VAL A 47 -10.12 2.99 -3.38
N VAL A 48 -11.34 2.58 -3.05
CA VAL A 48 -11.60 1.60 -1.99
C VAL A 48 -10.98 0.25 -2.34
N LEU A 49 -11.23 -0.28 -3.54
CA LEU A 49 -10.63 -1.54 -3.99
C LEU A 49 -9.10 -1.48 -3.95
N ALA A 50 -8.51 -0.35 -4.37
CA ALA A 50 -7.07 -0.16 -4.41
C ALA A 50 -6.42 -0.05 -3.02
N VAL A 51 -6.91 0.87 -2.18
CA VAL A 51 -6.27 1.20 -0.90
C VAL A 51 -6.73 0.25 0.19
N TYR A 52 -8.05 0.11 0.37
CA TYR A 52 -8.61 -0.71 1.44
C TYR A 52 -8.48 -2.17 1.09
N GLY A 53 -8.97 -2.55 -0.09
CA GLY A 53 -9.01 -3.94 -0.56
C GLY A 53 -7.62 -4.52 -0.84
N PHE A 54 -6.82 -3.88 -1.67
CA PHE A 54 -5.52 -4.40 -2.07
C PHE A 54 -4.42 -4.06 -1.05
N VAL A 55 -4.03 -2.78 -0.96
CA VAL A 55 -2.82 -2.39 -0.22
C VAL A 55 -2.95 -2.70 1.28
N LEU A 56 -4.03 -2.27 1.93
CA LEU A 56 -4.19 -2.44 3.37
C LEU A 56 -4.40 -3.90 3.78
N HIS A 57 -5.07 -4.74 2.97
CA HIS A 57 -5.14 -6.17 3.28
C HIS A 57 -3.77 -6.85 3.19
N ALA A 58 -2.92 -6.50 2.22
CA ALA A 58 -1.55 -7.02 2.17
C ALA A 58 -0.76 -6.64 3.43
N VAL A 59 -0.90 -5.38 3.85
CA VAL A 59 -0.31 -4.83 5.08
C VAL A 59 -0.79 -5.59 6.31
N PHE A 60 -2.12 -5.75 6.49
CA PHE A 60 -2.70 -6.47 7.62
C PHE A 60 -2.22 -7.91 7.68
N GLY A 61 -2.13 -8.58 6.53
CA GLY A 61 -1.63 -9.95 6.43
C GLY A 61 -0.20 -10.09 6.95
N LYS A 62 0.67 -9.11 6.76
CA LYS A 62 2.08 -9.18 7.18
C LYS A 62 2.34 -8.55 8.53
N ALA A 63 1.58 -7.55 8.94
CA ALA A 63 1.82 -6.83 10.17
C ALA A 63 1.75 -7.73 11.41
N TYR A 64 0.84 -8.71 11.44
CA TYR A 64 0.71 -9.65 12.58
C TYR A 64 1.94 -10.55 12.81
N SER A 65 2.79 -10.76 11.79
CA SER A 65 4.04 -11.50 11.94
C SER A 65 5.27 -10.58 12.03
N LEU A 66 5.28 -9.50 11.24
CA LEU A 66 6.41 -8.58 11.18
C LEU A 66 6.45 -7.64 12.39
N VAL A 67 5.36 -6.95 12.73
CA VAL A 67 5.38 -5.94 13.80
C VAL A 67 5.77 -6.54 15.15
N PRO A 68 5.18 -7.65 15.63
CA PRO A 68 5.63 -8.23 16.89
C PRO A 68 7.12 -8.61 16.88
N SER A 69 7.58 -9.31 15.84
CA SER A 69 9.00 -9.72 15.75
C SER A 69 9.95 -8.52 15.68
N TYR A 70 9.50 -7.41 15.09
CA TYR A 70 10.25 -6.17 15.03
C TYR A 70 10.42 -5.52 16.40
N PHE A 71 9.51 -5.76 17.32
CA PHE A 71 9.54 -5.25 18.67
C PHE A 71 10.09 -6.28 19.67
N ASP A 72 10.70 -7.37 19.17
CA ASP A 72 11.18 -8.48 19.99
C ASP A 72 10.05 -9.11 20.83
N ARG A 73 8.87 -9.22 20.22
CA ARG A 73 7.66 -9.77 20.85
C ARG A 73 7.03 -10.84 19.98
N SER A 74 6.20 -11.65 20.61
CA SER A 74 5.27 -12.55 19.94
C SER A 74 3.86 -11.99 20.00
N LEU A 75 3.08 -12.17 18.94
CA LEU A 75 1.69 -11.73 18.92
C LEU A 75 0.92 -12.29 20.12
N ALA A 76 0.41 -11.41 20.99
CA ALA A 76 -0.29 -11.83 22.20
C ALA A 76 -1.69 -12.37 21.88
N PRO A 77 -2.61 -11.63 21.22
CA PRO A 77 -3.91 -12.15 20.83
C PRO A 77 -3.82 -12.88 19.49
N VAL A 78 -3.34 -14.12 19.51
CA VAL A 78 -3.11 -14.97 18.32
C VAL A 78 -4.36 -15.13 17.44
N ARG A 79 -5.56 -15.01 18.00
CA ARG A 79 -6.85 -15.11 17.29
C ARG A 79 -7.33 -13.80 16.66
N ALA A 80 -6.71 -12.66 16.96
CA ALA A 80 -7.12 -11.37 16.40
C ALA A 80 -7.23 -11.35 14.85
N PRO A 81 -6.32 -11.97 14.08
CA PRO A 81 -6.45 -12.03 12.62
C PRO A 81 -7.74 -12.71 12.14
N ALA A 82 -8.28 -13.67 12.92
CA ALA A 82 -9.48 -14.41 12.58
C ALA A 82 -10.76 -13.57 12.67
N VAL A 83 -10.77 -12.58 13.57
CA VAL A 83 -11.86 -11.62 13.74
C VAL A 83 -11.68 -10.44 12.79
N HIS A 84 -10.45 -9.94 12.69
CA HIS A 84 -10.11 -8.79 11.85
C HIS A 84 -10.37 -9.04 10.35
N PHE A 85 -10.02 -10.23 9.84
CA PHE A 85 -10.14 -10.55 8.41
C PHE A 85 -11.57 -10.42 7.87
N PRO A 86 -12.59 -11.15 8.38
CA PRO A 86 -13.94 -11.03 7.84
C PRO A 86 -14.49 -9.61 7.96
N LEU A 87 -14.21 -8.90 9.06
CA LEU A 87 -14.65 -7.52 9.27
C LEU A 87 -14.10 -6.56 8.21
N THR A 88 -12.80 -6.62 7.92
CA THR A 88 -12.18 -5.73 6.93
C THR A 88 -12.48 -6.11 5.49
N VAL A 89 -12.63 -7.40 5.18
CA VAL A 89 -13.05 -7.84 3.83
C VAL A 89 -14.47 -7.37 3.55
N LEU A 90 -15.42 -7.67 4.44
CA LEU A 90 -16.81 -7.21 4.29
C LEU A 90 -16.91 -5.68 4.32
N GLY A 91 -16.07 -5.04 5.15
CA GLY A 91 -15.98 -3.59 5.23
C GLY A 91 -15.55 -2.96 3.90
N ALA A 92 -14.45 -3.45 3.32
CA ALA A 92 -13.95 -3.00 2.03
C ALA A 92 -14.94 -3.30 0.88
N MET A 93 -15.62 -4.45 0.91
CA MET A 93 -16.66 -4.78 -0.07
C MET A 93 -17.85 -3.83 0.01
N GLY A 94 -18.39 -3.59 1.21
CA GLY A 94 -19.51 -2.67 1.42
C GLY A 94 -19.15 -1.23 1.01
N LEU A 95 -17.97 -0.76 1.40
CA LEU A 95 -17.45 0.56 1.01
C LEU A 95 -17.23 0.68 -0.52
N ALA A 96 -16.81 -0.39 -1.19
CA ALA A 96 -16.60 -0.40 -2.63
C ALA A 96 -17.92 -0.47 -3.41
N ALA A 97 -18.91 -1.18 -2.87
CA ALA A 97 -20.23 -1.33 -3.48
C ALA A 97 -21.13 -0.10 -3.28
N ALA A 98 -21.00 0.61 -2.16
CA ALA A 98 -21.86 1.74 -1.81
C ALA A 98 -22.05 2.82 -2.90
N PRO A 99 -21.05 3.16 -3.73
CA PRO A 99 -21.22 4.15 -4.79
C PRO A 99 -21.89 3.61 -6.07
N LEU A 100 -22.12 2.30 -6.17
CA LEU A 100 -22.69 1.66 -7.37
C LEU A 100 -24.19 1.90 -7.46
N ALA A 101 -24.69 2.09 -8.68
CA ALA A 101 -26.11 2.29 -8.92
C ALA A 101 -26.93 1.08 -8.44
N GLY A 102 -28.05 1.34 -7.75
CA GLY A 102 -28.93 0.30 -7.22
C GLY A 102 -28.49 -0.33 -5.90
N VAL A 103 -27.31 0.02 -5.36
CA VAL A 103 -26.87 -0.45 -4.04
C VAL A 103 -27.47 0.43 -2.94
N PRO A 104 -28.12 -0.13 -1.91
CA PRO A 104 -28.66 0.66 -0.80
C PRO A 104 -27.57 1.40 -0.01
N GLU A 105 -27.86 2.62 0.46
CA GLU A 105 -26.93 3.42 1.27
C GLU A 105 -26.42 2.68 2.52
N LEU A 106 -27.28 1.83 3.09
CA LEU A 106 -26.97 0.96 4.23
C LEU A 106 -25.72 0.10 4.00
N ALA A 107 -25.44 -0.31 2.76
CA ALA A 107 -24.23 -1.09 2.45
C ALA A 107 -22.94 -0.31 2.77
N GLY A 108 -22.94 1.00 2.53
CA GLY A 108 -21.83 1.87 2.87
C GLY A 108 -21.65 2.05 4.37
N THR A 109 -22.75 2.26 5.09
CA THR A 109 -22.75 2.40 6.56
C THR A 109 -22.28 1.11 7.25
N LEU A 110 -22.84 -0.04 6.88
CA LEU A 110 -22.40 -1.34 7.39
C LEU A 110 -20.95 -1.64 7.00
N GLY A 111 -20.55 -1.29 5.79
CA GLY A 111 -19.16 -1.40 5.32
C GLY A 111 -18.20 -0.58 6.19
N ALA A 112 -18.54 0.68 6.46
CA ALA A 112 -17.73 1.58 7.28
C ALA A 112 -17.63 1.13 8.74
N LEU A 113 -18.75 0.66 9.34
CA LEU A 113 -18.79 0.09 10.68
C LEU A 113 -17.92 -1.18 10.77
N SER A 114 -18.10 -2.10 9.83
CA SER A 114 -17.34 -3.36 9.77
C SER A 114 -15.84 -3.10 9.59
N TRP A 115 -15.47 -2.19 8.68
CA TRP A 115 -14.09 -1.76 8.48
C TRP A 115 -13.48 -1.22 9.78
N SER A 116 -14.17 -0.28 10.42
CA SER A 116 -13.68 0.39 11.62
C SER A 116 -13.56 -0.57 12.80
N ALA A 117 -14.51 -1.48 12.97
CA ALA A 117 -14.43 -2.54 13.97
C ALA A 117 -13.21 -3.45 13.73
N GLY A 118 -12.97 -3.84 12.48
CA GLY A 118 -11.81 -4.63 12.10
C GLY A 118 -10.49 -3.91 12.41
N VAL A 119 -10.39 -2.63 12.05
CA VAL A 119 -9.22 -1.80 12.36
C VAL A 119 -9.00 -1.65 13.86
N THR A 120 -10.06 -1.47 14.66
CA THR A 120 -9.96 -1.43 16.12
C THR A 120 -9.39 -2.75 16.66
N VAL A 121 -9.86 -3.91 16.18
CA VAL A 121 -9.30 -5.22 16.57
C VAL A 121 -7.82 -5.31 16.22
N PHE A 122 -7.43 -4.84 15.04
CA PHE A 122 -6.04 -4.84 14.59
C PHE A 122 -5.13 -3.96 15.44
N VAL A 123 -5.51 -2.69 15.63
CA VAL A 123 -4.75 -1.71 16.39
C VAL A 123 -4.65 -2.14 17.85
N ALA A 124 -5.76 -2.56 18.47
CA ALA A 124 -5.76 -3.05 19.85
C ALA A 124 -4.87 -4.28 20.01
N ALA A 125 -4.90 -5.22 19.06
CA ALA A 125 -4.06 -6.41 19.10
C ALA A 125 -2.56 -6.10 19.03
N LEU A 126 -2.16 -5.19 18.14
CA LEU A 126 -0.76 -4.79 18.01
C LEU A 126 -0.31 -3.93 19.19
N ALA A 127 -1.10 -2.93 19.59
CA ALA A 127 -0.81 -2.08 20.75
C ALA A 127 -0.66 -2.90 22.03
N TRP A 128 -1.56 -3.87 22.26
CA TRP A 128 -1.45 -4.80 23.37
C TRP A 128 -0.17 -5.64 23.27
N THR A 129 0.19 -6.09 22.07
CA THR A 129 1.40 -6.91 21.85
C THR A 129 2.69 -6.16 22.16
N VAL A 130 2.76 -4.87 21.84
CA VAL A 130 3.99 -4.06 22.01
C VAL A 130 3.94 -3.12 23.22
N ARG A 131 2.97 -3.31 24.14
CA ARG A 131 2.67 -2.40 25.26
C ARG A 131 3.85 -2.15 26.21
N ASP A 132 4.75 -3.11 26.33
CA ASP A 132 5.94 -3.05 27.19
C ASP A 132 7.20 -2.57 26.43
N ASN A 133 7.10 -2.34 25.13
CA ASN A 133 8.17 -1.80 24.29
C ASN A 133 7.61 -0.80 23.24
N PRO A 134 6.85 0.23 23.65
CA PRO A 134 6.06 1.04 22.71
C PRO A 134 6.90 1.84 21.69
N THR A 135 8.17 2.11 22.01
CA THR A 135 9.12 2.82 21.15
C THR A 135 10.04 1.88 20.36
N GLY A 136 9.96 0.57 20.61
CA GLY A 136 10.77 -0.44 19.91
C GLY A 136 12.27 -0.35 20.21
N ARG A 137 12.64 -0.03 21.45
CA ARG A 137 14.05 -0.03 21.92
C ARG A 137 14.66 -1.43 21.82
N GLU A 138 13.87 -2.44 22.14
CA GLU A 138 14.18 -3.85 21.90
C GLU A 138 13.71 -4.19 20.49
N THR A 139 14.64 -4.58 19.62
CA THR A 139 14.35 -4.78 18.19
C THR A 139 14.48 -6.22 17.72
N GLY A 140 14.89 -7.13 18.61
CA GLY A 140 15.30 -8.50 18.26
C GLY A 140 16.54 -8.55 17.36
N THR A 141 17.29 -7.44 17.24
CA THR A 141 18.44 -7.35 16.33
C THR A 141 19.76 -7.48 17.07
N GLY A 142 20.43 -8.62 16.86
CA GLY A 142 21.72 -8.97 17.45
C GLY A 142 22.65 -9.71 16.48
N GLY A 143 23.78 -10.20 17.01
CA GLY A 143 24.79 -10.97 16.27
C GLY A 143 25.30 -10.25 15.02
N ALA A 144 25.35 -10.96 13.89
CA ALA A 144 25.80 -10.45 12.60
C ALA A 144 25.03 -9.20 12.11
N ASN A 145 23.83 -8.94 12.63
CA ASN A 145 23.01 -7.77 12.27
C ASN A 145 23.10 -6.61 13.29
N ALA A 146 23.95 -6.68 14.32
CA ALA A 146 24.01 -5.67 15.38
C ALA A 146 24.23 -4.24 14.87
N HIS A 147 24.99 -4.09 13.77
CA HIS A 147 25.24 -2.80 13.10
C HIS A 147 23.96 -2.10 12.59
N ARG A 148 22.84 -2.81 12.48
CA ARG A 148 21.54 -2.29 11.98
C ARG A 148 20.61 -1.78 13.07
N ARG A 149 20.93 -2.07 14.33
CA ARG A 149 20.06 -1.79 15.48
C ARG A 149 19.59 -0.34 15.55
N GLY A 150 20.45 0.63 15.21
CA GLY A 150 20.06 2.05 15.20
C GLY A 150 18.97 2.37 14.17
N VAL A 151 19.08 1.81 12.96
CA VAL A 151 18.05 1.95 11.91
C VAL A 151 16.76 1.25 12.31
N ASP A 152 16.86 0.05 12.89
CA ASP A 152 15.68 -0.72 13.31
C ASP A 152 14.91 -0.02 14.46
N ARG A 153 15.62 0.57 15.44
CA ARG A 153 15.01 1.36 16.52
C ARG A 153 14.30 2.59 15.97
N LEU A 154 14.97 3.31 15.08
CA LEU A 154 14.40 4.49 14.44
C LEU A 154 13.13 4.11 13.66
N ALA A 155 13.19 3.07 12.82
CA ALA A 155 12.03 2.59 12.07
C ALA A 155 10.87 2.15 12.97
N ASN A 156 11.15 1.45 14.07
CA ASN A 156 10.13 1.04 15.03
C ASN A 156 9.38 2.22 15.66
N ALA A 157 10.08 3.31 15.97
CA ALA A 157 9.48 4.49 16.58
C ALA A 157 8.36 5.12 15.72
N PHE A 158 8.32 4.83 14.41
CA PHE A 158 7.27 5.30 13.50
C PHE A 158 6.11 4.33 13.31
N VAL A 159 6.19 3.09 13.80
CA VAL A 159 5.07 2.14 13.73
C VAL A 159 3.84 2.64 14.52
N PRO A 160 3.96 3.23 15.73
CA PRO A 160 2.82 3.85 16.39
C PRO A 160 2.17 4.98 15.56
N VAL A 161 2.97 5.75 14.82
CA VAL A 161 2.47 6.81 13.93
C VAL A 161 1.64 6.23 12.78
N VAL A 162 2.10 5.12 12.17
CA VAL A 162 1.33 4.37 11.18
C VAL A 162 -0.01 3.90 11.74
N LEU A 163 -0.02 3.36 12.97
CA LEU A 163 -1.26 2.90 13.62
C LEU A 163 -2.20 4.07 13.93
N ALA A 164 -1.66 5.23 14.31
CA ALA A 164 -2.43 6.45 14.51
C ALA A 164 -3.08 6.93 13.19
N TYR A 165 -2.33 6.97 12.09
CA TYR A 165 -2.90 7.28 10.76
C TYR A 165 -4.00 6.31 10.36
N LEU A 166 -3.84 5.02 10.66
CA LEU A 166 -4.84 4.01 10.35
C LEU A 166 -6.13 4.23 11.16
N ALA A 167 -6.00 4.54 12.46
CA ALA A 167 -7.13 4.86 13.30
C ALA A 167 -7.85 6.14 12.82
N VAL A 168 -7.11 7.22 12.56
CA VAL A 168 -7.66 8.50 12.10
C VAL A 168 -8.31 8.37 10.73
N GLY A 169 -7.66 7.71 9.77
CA GLY A 169 -8.23 7.50 8.43
C GLY A 169 -9.47 6.59 8.45
N SER A 170 -9.50 5.59 9.33
CA SER A 170 -10.68 4.73 9.50
C SER A 170 -11.82 5.47 10.19
N TYR A 171 -11.53 6.29 11.20
CA TYR A 171 -12.51 7.19 11.80
C TYR A 171 -13.07 8.18 10.78
N ALA A 172 -12.23 8.82 9.97
CA ALA A 172 -12.68 9.75 8.92
C ALA A 172 -13.59 9.06 7.88
N THR A 173 -13.32 7.78 7.59
CA THR A 173 -14.20 6.95 6.76
C THR A 173 -15.56 6.75 7.42
N LEU A 174 -15.57 6.31 8.68
CA LEU A 174 -16.80 6.09 9.44
C LEU A 174 -17.63 7.36 9.63
N ALA A 175 -16.97 8.45 9.99
CA ALA A 175 -17.59 9.75 10.20
C ALA A 175 -18.36 10.23 8.96
N SER A 176 -17.83 9.99 7.77
CA SER A 176 -18.49 10.35 6.51
C SER A 176 -19.81 9.60 6.24
N TYR A 177 -20.02 8.44 6.86
CA TYR A 177 -21.26 7.66 6.72
C TYR A 177 -22.24 7.87 7.87
N LEU A 178 -21.75 8.30 9.04
CA LEU A 178 -22.57 8.52 10.22
C LEU A 178 -22.89 10.00 10.49
N GLY A 179 -22.40 10.92 9.65
CA GLY A 179 -22.57 12.37 9.85
C GLY A 179 -21.87 12.87 11.12
N LEU A 180 -20.74 12.26 11.50
CA LEU A 180 -19.98 12.67 12.68
C LEU A 180 -19.10 13.89 12.37
N PRO A 181 -18.85 14.76 13.36
CA PRO A 181 -18.12 16.01 13.16
C PRO A 181 -16.66 15.79 12.74
N GLY A 182 -16.08 16.79 12.07
CA GLY A 182 -14.63 16.88 11.82
C GLY A 182 -14.15 16.59 10.40
N PHE A 183 -15.02 16.17 9.48
CA PHE A 183 -14.63 15.81 8.10
C PHE A 183 -15.65 16.25 7.02
N GLU A 184 -16.40 17.31 7.27
CA GLU A 184 -17.62 17.65 6.52
C GLU A 184 -17.40 18.16 5.07
N THR A 185 -16.17 18.52 4.69
CA THR A 185 -15.84 18.93 3.31
C THR A 185 -14.51 18.33 2.88
N LEU A 186 -14.49 17.62 1.73
CA LEU A 186 -13.32 16.97 1.09
C LEU A 186 -12.81 15.68 1.77
N ALA A 187 -13.67 15.01 2.54
CA ALA A 187 -13.36 13.79 3.29
C ALA A 187 -12.59 12.74 2.47
N ALA A 188 -13.06 12.38 1.27
CA ALA A 188 -12.54 11.21 0.55
C ALA A 188 -11.06 11.36 0.13
N ALA A 189 -10.66 12.51 -0.41
CA ALA A 189 -9.29 12.72 -0.87
C ALA A 189 -8.30 12.86 0.30
N ARG A 190 -8.72 13.54 1.38
CA ARG A 190 -7.93 13.66 2.61
C ARG A 190 -7.76 12.31 3.31
N THR A 191 -8.86 11.56 3.46
CA THR A 191 -8.84 10.20 4.00
C THR A 191 -7.98 9.27 3.15
N ALA A 192 -8.02 9.39 1.82
CA ALA A 192 -7.14 8.62 0.95
C ALA A 192 -5.66 8.95 1.16
N HIS A 193 -5.28 10.21 1.38
CA HIS A 193 -3.88 10.56 1.72
C HIS A 193 -3.49 10.01 3.10
N LEU A 194 -4.36 10.12 4.11
CA LEU A 194 -4.09 9.55 5.44
C LEU A 194 -3.86 8.03 5.38
N LEU A 195 -4.70 7.31 4.62
CA LEU A 195 -4.60 5.85 4.51
C LEU A 195 -3.49 5.39 3.54
N ALA A 196 -3.39 5.97 2.35
CA ALA A 196 -2.40 5.55 1.37
C ALA A 196 -0.99 6.05 1.72
N ALA A 197 -0.83 7.33 2.04
CA ALA A 197 0.48 7.88 2.40
C ALA A 197 0.79 7.67 3.88
N GLY A 198 -0.10 8.11 4.77
CA GLY A 198 0.12 8.04 6.22
C GLY A 198 0.19 6.63 6.80
N VAL A 199 -0.57 5.68 6.25
CA VAL A 199 -0.47 4.26 6.66
C VAL A 199 0.46 3.50 5.74
N ALA A 200 0.09 3.33 4.47
CA ALA A 200 0.77 2.36 3.62
C ALA A 200 2.18 2.81 3.20
N ALA A 201 2.37 4.06 2.75
CA ALA A 201 3.70 4.56 2.37
C ALA A 201 4.63 4.64 3.59
N LEU A 202 4.18 5.23 4.70
CA LEU A 202 4.98 5.30 5.93
C LEU A 202 5.34 3.91 6.46
N LEU A 203 4.42 2.92 6.37
CA LEU A 203 4.75 1.55 6.71
C LEU A 203 5.78 0.95 5.74
N ILE A 204 5.67 1.20 4.43
CA ILE A 204 6.71 0.78 3.47
C ILE A 204 8.06 1.39 3.84
N PHE A 205 8.12 2.64 4.26
CA PHE A 205 9.36 3.26 4.71
C PHE A 205 9.88 2.56 5.99
N ALA A 206 9.06 2.51 7.04
CA ALA A 206 9.45 1.94 8.33
C ALA A 206 9.83 0.45 8.24
N VAL A 207 8.94 -0.37 7.69
CA VAL A 207 9.18 -1.82 7.50
C VAL A 207 10.23 -2.06 6.43
N GLY A 208 10.25 -1.29 5.35
CA GLY A 208 11.21 -1.44 4.26
C GLY A 208 12.65 -1.20 4.71
N PHE A 209 12.91 -0.18 5.53
CA PHE A 209 14.23 0.05 6.12
C PHE A 209 14.68 -1.03 7.11
N ARG A 210 13.78 -1.91 7.53
CA ARG A 210 14.15 -3.13 8.24
C ARG A 210 14.34 -4.30 7.29
N LEU A 211 13.37 -4.52 6.40
CA LEU A 211 13.25 -5.73 5.61
C LEU A 211 14.26 -5.76 4.46
N PHE A 212 14.31 -4.70 3.65
CA PHE A 212 15.10 -4.69 2.43
C PHE A 212 16.62 -4.72 2.67
N PRO A 213 17.19 -4.03 3.68
CA PRO A 213 18.59 -4.23 4.02
C PRO A 213 18.95 -5.69 4.30
N ARG A 214 18.04 -6.48 4.89
CA ARG A 214 18.26 -7.90 5.21
C ARG A 214 18.17 -8.77 3.96
N PHE A 215 17.21 -8.49 3.09
CA PHE A 215 17.07 -9.20 1.84
C PHE A 215 18.21 -8.90 0.85
N LEU A 216 18.64 -7.65 0.78
CA LEU A 216 19.69 -7.18 -0.14
C LEU A 216 21.11 -7.30 0.46
N VAL A 217 21.24 -7.60 1.75
CA VAL A 217 22.54 -7.70 2.46
C VAL A 217 23.37 -6.41 2.29
N ALA A 218 22.68 -5.26 2.32
CA ALA A 218 23.30 -3.95 2.23
C ALA A 218 22.73 -3.04 3.32
N SER A 219 23.42 -1.92 3.60
CA SER A 219 23.00 -0.96 4.64
C SER A 219 22.67 0.41 4.02
N PRO A 220 21.53 1.03 4.39
CA PRO A 220 21.20 2.37 3.94
C PRO A 220 21.95 3.42 4.76
N PRO A 221 22.19 4.63 4.21
CA PRO A 221 22.73 5.75 4.98
C PRO A 221 21.75 6.14 6.09
N ARG A 222 22.19 6.10 7.35
CA ARG A 222 21.33 6.39 8.51
C ARG A 222 20.69 7.78 8.49
N PRO A 223 21.38 8.87 8.10
CA PRO A 223 20.76 10.19 8.03
C PRO A 223 19.58 10.23 7.05
N LEU A 224 19.72 9.56 5.90
CA LEU A 224 18.67 9.46 4.90
C LEU A 224 17.43 8.74 5.45
N VAL A 225 17.61 7.68 6.24
CA VAL A 225 16.50 7.00 6.93
C VAL A 225 15.75 7.96 7.86
N GLY A 226 16.49 8.77 8.63
CA GLY A 226 15.89 9.78 9.52
C GLY A 226 15.05 10.80 8.78
N VAL A 227 15.60 11.36 7.69
CA VAL A 227 14.89 12.33 6.84
C VAL A 227 13.61 11.72 6.26
N VAL A 228 13.72 10.52 5.67
CA VAL A 228 12.57 9.86 5.02
C VAL A 228 11.45 9.57 6.01
N LEU A 229 11.78 9.01 7.18
CA LEU A 229 10.77 8.65 8.17
C LEU A 229 10.12 9.89 8.80
N ALA A 230 10.88 10.93 9.11
CA ALA A 230 10.33 12.18 9.63
C ALA A 230 9.43 12.86 8.59
N ALA A 231 9.89 12.98 7.34
CA ALA A 231 9.13 13.59 6.26
C ALA A 231 7.85 12.78 5.94
N GLY A 232 7.95 11.45 5.86
CA GLY A 232 6.81 10.56 5.62
C GLY A 232 5.84 10.46 6.81
N ALA A 233 6.27 10.83 8.02
CA ALA A 233 5.40 10.90 9.18
C ALA A 233 4.63 12.22 9.25
N VAL A 234 5.20 13.32 8.79
CA VAL A 234 4.58 14.67 8.87
C VAL A 234 3.82 15.03 7.59
N GLY A 235 4.38 14.68 6.43
CA GLY A 235 3.82 14.98 5.10
C GLY A 235 2.34 14.61 4.94
N PRO A 236 1.89 13.40 5.32
CA PRO A 236 0.50 12.99 5.11
C PRO A 236 -0.49 13.83 5.92
N ALA A 237 -0.16 14.16 7.18
CA ALA A 237 -0.99 15.01 8.03
C ALA A 237 -1.06 16.44 7.48
N VAL A 238 0.08 17.01 7.08
CA VAL A 238 0.14 18.36 6.49
C VAL A 238 -0.65 18.41 5.18
N LEU A 239 -0.52 17.40 4.32
CA LEU A 239 -1.34 17.28 3.10
C LEU A 239 -2.81 17.15 3.41
N ALA A 240 -3.20 16.27 4.35
CA ALA A 240 -4.61 16.07 4.68
C ALA A 240 -5.24 17.35 5.25
N ALA A 241 -4.54 18.06 6.15
CA ALA A 241 -5.01 19.32 6.72
C ALA A 241 -5.00 20.48 5.70
N GLY A 242 -4.00 20.47 4.82
CA GLY A 242 -3.72 21.52 3.86
C GLY A 242 -4.32 21.30 2.47
N LEU A 243 -4.97 20.18 2.19
CA LEU A 243 -5.45 19.87 0.84
C LEU A 243 -6.37 21.01 0.35
N TYR A 244 -6.01 21.59 -0.80
CA TYR A 244 -6.61 22.78 -1.42
C TYR A 244 -6.39 24.12 -0.69
N ARG A 245 -5.41 24.19 0.22
CA ARG A 245 -4.96 25.42 0.90
C ARG A 245 -3.47 25.62 0.64
N GLU A 246 -3.13 26.62 -0.18
CA GLU A 246 -1.84 26.74 -0.85
C GLU A 246 -0.57 26.55 0.01
N PRO A 247 -0.37 27.23 1.15
CA PRO A 247 0.90 27.09 1.87
C PRO A 247 1.07 25.70 2.47
N LEU A 248 0.01 25.15 3.07
CA LEU A 248 0.05 23.81 3.68
C LEU A 248 0.07 22.71 2.62
N PHE A 249 -0.65 22.86 1.51
CA PHE A 249 -0.62 21.89 0.42
C PHE A 249 0.78 21.76 -0.19
N ARG A 250 1.44 22.89 -0.46
CA ARG A 250 2.82 22.93 -0.98
C ARG A 250 3.81 22.31 0.00
N ALA A 251 3.71 22.66 1.28
CA ALA A 251 4.58 22.09 2.32
C ALA A 251 4.40 20.57 2.45
N GLY A 252 3.14 20.10 2.50
CA GLY A 252 2.84 18.67 2.56
C GLY A 252 3.34 17.92 1.32
N ALA A 253 3.15 18.48 0.13
CA ALA A 253 3.61 17.89 -1.12
C ALA A 253 5.14 17.78 -1.17
N ALA A 254 5.85 18.82 -0.70
CA ALA A 254 7.31 18.80 -0.61
C ALA A 254 7.82 17.75 0.39
N LEU A 255 7.17 17.61 1.56
CA LEU A 255 7.52 16.61 2.56
C LEU A 255 7.29 15.17 2.05
N GLU A 256 6.16 14.90 1.41
CA GLU A 256 5.91 13.59 0.79
C GLU A 256 6.90 13.28 -0.32
N ALA A 257 7.18 14.26 -1.19
CA ALA A 257 8.17 14.08 -2.26
C ALA A 257 9.55 13.77 -1.68
N LEU A 258 9.97 14.48 -0.62
CA LEU A 258 11.22 14.22 0.08
C LEU A 258 11.26 12.79 0.64
N ALA A 259 10.16 12.32 1.24
CA ALA A 259 10.07 10.97 1.79
C ALA A 259 10.17 9.89 0.69
N VAL A 260 9.37 10.02 -0.38
CA VAL A 260 9.32 9.05 -1.49
C VAL A 260 10.63 9.03 -2.27
N VAL A 261 11.18 10.20 -2.64
CA VAL A 261 12.46 10.29 -3.36
C VAL A 261 13.60 9.77 -2.48
N GLY A 262 13.62 10.14 -1.20
CA GLY A 262 14.64 9.65 -0.27
C GLY A 262 14.58 8.13 -0.09
N PHE A 263 13.38 7.54 0.00
CA PHE A 263 13.22 6.09 0.02
C PHE A 263 13.69 5.45 -1.29
N ALA A 264 13.34 6.03 -2.43
CA ALA A 264 13.74 5.53 -3.74
C ALA A 264 15.27 5.53 -3.90
N LEU A 265 15.95 6.61 -3.51
CA LEU A 265 17.40 6.71 -3.49
C LEU A 265 18.03 5.67 -2.55
N ALA A 266 17.47 5.51 -1.34
CA ALA A 266 17.98 4.53 -0.40
C ALA A 266 17.81 3.09 -0.92
N TYR A 267 16.66 2.78 -1.52
CA TYR A 267 16.40 1.46 -2.09
C TYR A 267 17.27 1.19 -3.32
N ALA A 268 17.42 2.16 -4.23
CA ALA A 268 18.31 2.05 -5.38
C ALA A 268 19.76 1.80 -4.95
N LEU A 269 20.23 2.50 -3.90
CA LEU A 269 21.56 2.28 -3.34
C LEU A 269 21.72 0.87 -2.74
N LEU A 270 20.73 0.40 -1.99
CA LEU A 270 20.73 -0.98 -1.47
C LEU A 270 20.75 -2.00 -2.61
N PHE A 271 19.97 -1.76 -3.67
CA PHE A 271 19.88 -2.62 -4.84
C PHE A 271 21.20 -2.69 -5.60
N ALA A 272 21.81 -1.53 -5.88
CA ALA A 272 23.09 -1.41 -6.58
C ALA A 272 24.24 -2.08 -5.82
N ARG A 273 24.27 -1.96 -4.49
CA ARG A 273 25.28 -2.59 -3.63
C ARG A 273 25.06 -4.08 -3.39
N SER A 274 23.87 -4.59 -3.68
CA SER A 274 23.57 -6.01 -3.49
C SER A 274 24.14 -6.82 -4.64
N GLU A 275 24.59 -8.04 -4.35
CA GLU A 275 24.84 -9.07 -5.36
C GLU A 275 23.59 -9.92 -5.62
N ARG A 276 22.56 -9.81 -4.76
CA ARG A 276 21.34 -10.60 -4.88
C ARG A 276 20.42 -10.00 -5.93
N ARG A 277 20.12 -10.78 -6.97
CA ARG A 277 19.14 -10.44 -8.00
C ARG A 277 17.96 -11.41 -7.91
N ARG A 278 16.84 -10.92 -7.37
CA ARG A 278 15.57 -11.67 -7.28
C ARG A 278 14.46 -10.83 -7.86
N VAL A 279 13.47 -11.46 -8.50
CA VAL A 279 12.35 -10.79 -9.15
C VAL A 279 11.65 -9.80 -8.22
N GLY A 280 11.43 -10.19 -6.95
CA GLY A 280 10.80 -9.31 -5.97
C GLY A 280 11.56 -8.00 -5.73
N PHE A 281 12.88 -7.95 -5.96
CA PHE A 281 13.65 -6.71 -5.81
C PHE A 281 13.48 -5.75 -6.98
N TYR A 282 13.33 -6.27 -8.19
CA TYR A 282 13.03 -5.46 -9.38
C TYR A 282 11.63 -4.85 -9.27
N ALA A 283 10.67 -5.59 -8.72
CA ALA A 283 9.33 -5.06 -8.45
C ALA A 283 9.38 -3.83 -7.53
N VAL A 284 10.07 -3.92 -6.40
CA VAL A 284 10.21 -2.77 -5.47
C VAL A 284 11.00 -1.63 -6.12
N LEU A 285 12.01 -1.91 -6.95
CA LEU A 285 12.75 -0.87 -7.68
C LEU A 285 11.84 -0.11 -8.65
N SER A 286 11.04 -0.85 -9.44
CA SER A 286 10.04 -0.26 -10.34
C SER A 286 8.97 0.50 -9.57
N GLY A 287 8.56 0.01 -8.39
CA GLY A 287 7.67 0.73 -7.49
C GLY A 287 8.25 2.04 -7.00
N ALA A 288 9.51 2.05 -6.56
CA ALA A 288 10.20 3.27 -6.15
C ALA A 288 10.28 4.28 -7.30
N ALA A 289 10.60 3.85 -8.51
CA ALA A 289 10.61 4.71 -9.70
C ALA A 289 9.21 5.29 -10.01
N ALA A 290 8.17 4.46 -9.96
CA ALA A 290 6.79 4.91 -10.14
C ALA A 290 6.36 5.91 -9.04
N GLY A 291 6.85 5.74 -7.81
CA GLY A 291 6.66 6.68 -6.71
C GLY A 291 7.26 8.03 -7.00
N VAL A 292 8.50 8.08 -7.51
CA VAL A 292 9.14 9.32 -7.95
C VAL A 292 8.29 10.02 -9.02
N CYS A 293 7.83 9.30 -10.04
CA CYS A 293 6.92 9.87 -11.05
C CYS A 293 5.61 10.39 -10.41
N GLY A 294 5.04 9.62 -9.47
CA GLY A 294 3.81 9.96 -8.76
C GLY A 294 3.92 11.24 -7.95
N VAL A 295 4.99 11.42 -7.18
CA VAL A 295 5.23 12.64 -6.39
C VAL A 295 5.63 13.81 -7.27
N SER A 296 6.31 13.59 -8.41
CA SER A 296 6.57 14.65 -9.39
C SER A 296 5.27 15.25 -9.94
N LEU A 297 4.26 14.42 -10.27
CA LEU A 297 2.92 14.91 -10.60
C LEU A 297 2.28 15.65 -9.41
N GLY A 298 2.43 15.12 -8.20
CA GLY A 298 1.93 15.76 -6.97
C GLY A 298 2.51 17.15 -6.73
N LEU A 299 3.82 17.32 -6.94
CA LEU A 299 4.48 18.62 -6.92
C LEU A 299 3.95 19.53 -8.04
N GLY A 300 3.77 19.01 -9.24
CA GLY A 300 3.16 19.77 -10.34
C GLY A 300 1.74 20.26 -10.01
N PHE A 301 0.94 19.47 -9.29
CA PHE A 301 -0.38 19.92 -8.79
C PHE A 301 -0.26 21.03 -7.74
N ALA A 302 0.74 20.95 -6.86
CA ALA A 302 0.93 21.92 -5.78
C ALA A 302 1.58 23.24 -6.23
N PHE A 303 2.42 23.20 -7.27
CA PHE A 303 3.27 24.32 -7.67
C PHE A 303 3.03 24.83 -9.10
N ALA A 304 2.49 24.04 -10.02
CA ALA A 304 2.55 24.31 -11.46
C ALA A 304 1.19 24.27 -12.20
N SER A 305 0.09 24.61 -11.54
CA SER A 305 -1.27 24.65 -12.12
C SER A 305 -1.74 23.36 -12.81
N LEU A 306 -1.05 22.22 -12.63
CA LEU A 306 -1.45 20.93 -13.21
C LEU A 306 -2.72 20.34 -12.57
N ALA A 307 -3.16 20.91 -11.44
CA ALA A 307 -4.28 20.42 -10.64
C ALA A 307 -5.62 20.39 -11.42
N ALA A 308 -5.70 21.08 -12.56
CA ALA A 308 -6.88 21.12 -13.40
C ALA A 308 -7.09 19.86 -14.28
N SER A 309 -6.09 18.96 -14.43
CA SER A 309 -6.21 17.78 -15.31
C SER A 309 -6.77 16.55 -14.57
N PRO A 310 -7.98 16.06 -14.91
CA PRO A 310 -8.52 14.83 -14.34
C PRO A 310 -7.72 13.59 -14.74
N ALA A 311 -7.15 13.58 -15.95
CA ALA A 311 -6.34 12.47 -16.47
C ALA A 311 -5.04 12.32 -15.66
N LEU A 312 -4.31 13.42 -15.44
CA LEU A 312 -3.09 13.38 -14.63
C LEU A 312 -3.39 13.06 -13.17
N THR A 313 -4.53 13.52 -12.63
CA THR A 313 -4.98 13.15 -11.28
C THR A 313 -5.24 11.64 -11.17
N ALA A 314 -5.82 11.01 -12.19
CA ALA A 314 -6.01 9.57 -12.23
C ALA A 314 -4.68 8.82 -12.36
N VAL A 315 -3.75 9.31 -13.19
CA VAL A 315 -2.40 8.73 -13.32
C VAL A 315 -1.61 8.88 -12.02
N HIS A 316 -1.70 10.00 -11.31
CA HIS A 316 -1.08 10.18 -10.00
C HIS A 316 -1.55 9.14 -8.98
N LEU A 317 -2.85 8.86 -8.92
CA LEU A 317 -3.40 7.77 -8.10
C LEU A 317 -2.77 6.43 -8.47
N ARG A 318 -2.68 6.13 -9.78
CA ARG A 318 -2.17 4.84 -10.26
C ARG A 318 -0.67 4.68 -10.04
N LEU A 319 0.14 5.70 -10.32
CA LEU A 319 1.57 5.71 -10.05
C LEU A 319 1.88 5.49 -8.57
N ASN A 320 1.16 6.16 -7.67
CA ASN A 320 1.39 5.99 -6.24
C ASN A 320 0.82 4.68 -5.70
N VAL A 321 -0.41 4.30 -6.05
CA VAL A 321 -1.07 3.13 -5.43
C VAL A 321 -0.75 1.81 -6.15
N LEU A 322 -0.78 1.77 -7.48
CA LEU A 322 -0.42 0.55 -8.22
C LEU A 322 1.11 0.45 -8.38
N GLY A 323 1.74 1.58 -8.70
CA GLY A 323 3.19 1.64 -8.88
C GLY A 323 3.91 1.53 -7.54
N PHE A 324 3.99 2.62 -6.79
CA PHE A 324 4.79 2.67 -5.57
C PHE A 324 4.34 1.67 -4.51
N LEU A 325 3.10 1.75 -4.03
CA LEU A 325 2.60 0.83 -3.01
C LEU A 325 2.45 -0.58 -3.58
N GLY A 326 1.81 -0.70 -4.74
CA GLY A 326 1.45 -1.98 -5.34
C GLY A 326 2.63 -2.83 -5.78
N LEU A 327 3.59 -2.29 -6.54
CA LEU A 327 4.78 -3.05 -6.94
C LEU A 327 5.69 -3.36 -5.75
N THR A 328 5.69 -2.51 -4.71
CA THR A 328 6.37 -2.84 -3.46
C THR A 328 5.70 -4.02 -2.75
N VAL A 329 4.36 -4.05 -2.69
CA VAL A 329 3.58 -5.18 -2.15
C VAL A 329 3.82 -6.45 -2.97
N VAL A 330 3.77 -6.37 -4.30
CA VAL A 330 4.07 -7.50 -5.21
C VAL A 330 5.47 -8.04 -4.94
N GLY A 331 6.46 -7.15 -4.89
CA GLY A 331 7.86 -7.51 -4.65
C GLY A 331 8.10 -8.18 -3.30
N ALA A 332 7.55 -7.60 -2.23
CA ALA A 332 7.59 -8.19 -0.90
C ALA A 332 6.87 -9.55 -0.85
N THR A 333 5.73 -9.66 -1.52
CA THR A 333 4.95 -10.91 -1.62
C THR A 333 5.78 -12.02 -2.27
N TYR A 334 6.48 -11.74 -3.37
CA TYR A 334 7.38 -12.71 -4.00
C TYR A 334 8.60 -13.08 -3.14
N GLN A 335 9.02 -12.22 -2.20
CA GLN A 335 10.05 -12.63 -1.23
C GLN A 335 9.51 -13.55 -0.15
N PHE A 336 8.29 -13.32 0.32
CA PHE A 336 7.67 -14.14 1.36
C PHE A 336 7.04 -15.43 0.84
N TYR A 337 6.57 -15.41 -0.41
CA TYR A 337 5.90 -16.51 -1.09
C TYR A 337 6.47 -16.62 -2.52
N PRO A 338 7.72 -17.11 -2.67
CA PRO A 338 8.36 -17.20 -3.97
C PRO A 338 7.57 -18.13 -4.89
N PRO A 339 7.22 -17.73 -6.13
CA PRO A 339 6.46 -18.57 -7.05
C PRO A 339 7.15 -19.91 -7.36
N THR A 340 8.49 -19.95 -7.33
CA THR A 340 9.32 -21.13 -7.59
C THR A 340 9.16 -22.26 -6.58
N VAL A 341 8.46 -22.04 -5.46
CA VAL A 341 8.13 -23.12 -4.52
C VAL A 341 6.89 -23.92 -4.94
N GLY A 342 6.13 -23.42 -5.92
CA GLY A 342 4.94 -24.10 -6.44
C GLY A 342 5.27 -25.07 -7.57
N ARG A 343 4.37 -26.02 -7.86
CA ARG A 343 4.50 -27.01 -8.94
C ARG A 343 3.50 -26.82 -10.09
N PHE A 344 2.55 -25.90 -9.95
CA PHE A 344 1.54 -25.59 -10.95
C PHE A 344 2.09 -24.89 -12.22
N PRO A 345 1.38 -24.95 -13.35
CA PRO A 345 1.79 -24.29 -14.59
C PRO A 345 2.04 -22.80 -14.40
N GLY A 346 3.22 -22.32 -14.83
CA GLY A 346 3.61 -20.92 -14.71
C GLY A 346 4.23 -20.53 -13.37
N ALA A 347 4.36 -21.43 -12.39
CA ALA A 347 5.05 -21.21 -11.11
C ALA A 347 6.58 -21.00 -11.32
N SER A 348 6.97 -19.80 -11.74
CA SER A 348 8.36 -19.50 -12.09
C SER A 348 8.72 -18.03 -11.87
N ASP A 349 10.02 -17.77 -11.75
CA ASP A 349 10.56 -16.40 -11.73
C ASP A 349 10.30 -15.65 -13.04
N ARG A 350 10.17 -16.35 -14.17
CA ARG A 350 9.85 -15.72 -15.47
C ARG A 350 8.44 -15.14 -15.46
N SER A 351 7.45 -15.91 -15.02
CA SER A 351 6.06 -15.42 -14.89
C SER A 351 5.96 -14.31 -13.86
N ALA A 352 6.71 -14.41 -12.77
CA ALA A 352 6.79 -13.36 -11.76
C ALA A 352 7.40 -12.07 -12.31
N LEU A 353 8.42 -12.17 -13.16
CA LEU A 353 9.01 -11.01 -13.82
C LEU A 353 8.07 -10.42 -14.87
N ALA A 354 7.37 -11.27 -15.62
CA ALA A 354 6.36 -10.85 -16.58
C ALA A 354 5.23 -10.05 -15.91
N SER A 355 4.73 -10.49 -14.75
CA SER A 355 3.70 -9.74 -14.02
C SER A 355 4.20 -8.34 -13.62
N VAL A 356 5.43 -8.24 -13.13
CA VAL A 356 6.07 -6.97 -12.76
C VAL A 356 6.26 -6.07 -13.97
N ALA A 357 6.75 -6.61 -15.08
CA ALA A 357 6.96 -5.87 -16.32
C ALA A 357 5.64 -5.34 -16.89
N LEU A 358 4.60 -6.17 -16.94
CA LEU A 358 3.26 -5.77 -17.40
C LEU A 358 2.67 -4.63 -16.54
N LEU A 359 2.78 -4.73 -15.21
CA LEU A 359 2.34 -3.66 -14.31
C LEU A 359 3.14 -2.36 -14.50
N ALA A 360 4.47 -2.45 -14.56
CA ALA A 360 5.34 -1.28 -14.64
C ALA A 360 5.27 -0.59 -16.01
N VAL A 361 5.37 -1.35 -17.10
CA VAL A 361 5.23 -0.83 -18.47
C VAL A 361 3.82 -0.31 -18.71
N GLY A 362 2.79 -0.99 -18.18
CA GLY A 362 1.41 -0.52 -18.23
C GLY A 362 1.26 0.88 -17.62
N LEU A 363 1.86 1.12 -16.45
CA LEU A 363 1.86 2.45 -15.80
C LEU A 363 2.60 3.51 -16.62
N LEU A 364 3.72 3.17 -17.26
CA LEU A 364 4.44 4.10 -18.14
C LEU A 364 3.61 4.46 -19.38
N ALA A 365 2.92 3.49 -19.97
CA ALA A 365 2.00 3.72 -21.08
C ALA A 365 0.81 4.61 -20.66
N GLU A 366 0.25 4.40 -19.46
CA GLU A 366 -0.80 5.27 -18.92
C GLU A 366 -0.30 6.71 -18.70
N LEU A 367 0.91 6.89 -18.16
CA LEU A 367 1.51 8.21 -17.96
C LEU A 367 1.78 8.89 -19.30
N GLY A 368 2.46 8.22 -20.23
CA GLY A 368 2.77 8.77 -21.54
C GLY A 368 1.50 9.08 -22.34
N GLY A 369 0.51 8.20 -22.29
CA GLY A 369 -0.80 8.42 -22.91
C GLY A 369 -1.54 9.62 -22.33
N ALA A 370 -1.52 9.82 -21.01
CA ALA A 370 -2.13 11.00 -20.40
C ALA A 370 -1.39 12.31 -20.70
N LEU A 371 -0.06 12.27 -20.87
CA LEU A 371 0.73 13.45 -21.25
C LEU A 371 0.58 13.80 -22.74
N ALA A 372 0.33 12.81 -23.59
CA ALA A 372 0.15 12.97 -25.03
C ALA A 372 -1.33 13.02 -25.45
N ASP A 373 -2.27 13.10 -24.51
CA ASP A 373 -3.71 13.03 -24.73
C ASP A 373 -4.14 11.88 -25.67
N SER A 374 -3.58 10.68 -25.43
CA SER A 374 -3.79 9.47 -26.22
C SER A 374 -4.60 8.42 -25.43
N PRO A 375 -5.93 8.36 -25.60
CA PRO A 375 -6.77 7.33 -25.00
C PRO A 375 -6.34 5.89 -25.33
N PRO A 376 -5.90 5.55 -26.57
CA PRO A 376 -5.43 4.20 -26.88
C PRO A 376 -4.22 3.78 -26.05
N ALA A 377 -3.26 4.68 -25.80
CA ALA A 377 -2.09 4.39 -24.97
C ALA A 377 -2.48 4.15 -23.51
N VAL A 378 -3.42 4.96 -22.97
CA VAL A 378 -3.98 4.74 -21.63
C VAL A 378 -4.71 3.39 -21.54
N LEU A 379 -5.50 3.04 -22.55
CA LEU A 379 -6.22 1.77 -22.59
C LEU A 379 -5.27 0.58 -22.66
N ALA A 380 -4.24 0.64 -23.51
CA ALA A 380 -3.20 -0.37 -23.61
C ALA A 380 -2.48 -0.56 -22.26
N GLY A 381 -2.15 0.55 -21.58
CA GLY A 381 -1.54 0.53 -20.25
C GLY A 381 -2.42 -0.15 -19.20
N ARG A 382 -3.72 0.15 -19.16
CA ARG A 382 -4.70 -0.49 -18.26
C ARG A 382 -4.88 -1.97 -18.53
N THR A 383 -4.93 -2.38 -19.81
CA THR A 383 -4.99 -3.79 -20.21
C THR A 383 -3.74 -4.54 -19.78
N SER A 384 -2.56 -3.95 -19.99
CA SER A 384 -1.28 -4.51 -19.54
C SER A 384 -1.25 -4.69 -18.01
N ALA A 385 -1.69 -3.66 -17.27
CA ALA A 385 -1.77 -3.71 -15.82
C ALA A 385 -2.74 -4.80 -15.31
N LEU A 386 -3.89 -4.99 -15.96
CA LEU A 386 -4.83 -6.08 -15.64
C LEU A 386 -4.19 -7.45 -15.87
N ALA A 387 -3.52 -7.66 -17.01
CA ALA A 387 -2.81 -8.90 -17.29
C ALA A 387 -1.74 -9.19 -16.24
N GLY A 388 -0.94 -8.18 -15.87
CA GLY A 388 0.05 -8.30 -14.80
C GLY A 388 -0.57 -8.64 -13.44
N ALA A 389 -1.69 -8.02 -13.08
CA ALA A 389 -2.44 -8.32 -11.86
C ALA A 389 -2.98 -9.77 -11.85
N LEU A 390 -3.50 -10.26 -12.98
CA LEU A 390 -3.98 -11.63 -13.12
C LEU A 390 -2.85 -12.64 -12.95
N VAL A 391 -1.69 -12.41 -13.58
CA VAL A 391 -0.51 -13.28 -13.41
C VAL A 391 -0.03 -13.26 -11.95
N PHE A 392 0.04 -12.08 -11.31
CA PHE A 392 0.38 -11.98 -9.89
C PHE A 392 -0.58 -12.76 -9.00
N ALA A 393 -1.89 -12.57 -9.19
CA ALA A 393 -2.91 -13.27 -8.42
C ALA A 393 -2.85 -14.79 -8.63
N GLY A 394 -2.73 -15.24 -9.88
CA GLY A 394 -2.59 -16.66 -10.21
C GLY A 394 -1.38 -17.31 -9.54
N LEU A 395 -0.22 -16.64 -9.55
CA LEU A 395 0.98 -17.13 -8.89
C LEU A 395 0.82 -17.22 -7.36
N VAL A 396 0.27 -16.19 -6.73
CA VAL A 396 0.10 -16.17 -5.26
C VAL A 396 -0.95 -17.17 -4.80
N LEU A 397 -2.11 -17.20 -5.47
CA LEU A 397 -3.19 -18.12 -5.14
C LEU A 397 -2.80 -19.57 -5.43
N GLY A 398 -2.08 -19.84 -6.52
CA GLY A 398 -1.54 -21.18 -6.82
C GLY A 398 -0.60 -21.69 -5.71
N VAL A 399 0.33 -20.85 -5.25
CA VAL A 399 1.22 -21.21 -4.12
C VAL A 399 0.44 -21.50 -2.83
N PHE A 400 -0.68 -20.81 -2.61
CA PHE A 400 -1.52 -21.05 -1.43
C PHE A 400 -2.43 -22.27 -1.57
N ALA A 401 -2.85 -22.63 -2.79
CA ALA A 401 -3.67 -23.81 -3.02
C ALA A 401 -2.88 -25.11 -2.77
N GLU A 402 -1.58 -25.12 -3.05
CA GLU A 402 -0.71 -26.28 -2.82
C GLU A 402 -0.25 -26.45 -1.36
N ARG A 403 -0.61 -25.53 -0.43
CA ARG A 403 -0.06 -25.48 0.94
C ARG A 403 -1.09 -25.13 2.02
#